data_AF-A0A401RXG8-F1
#
_entry.id   AF-A0A401RXG8-F1
#
_cell.length_a   1.000
_cell.length_b   1.000
_cell.length_c   1.000
_cell.angle_alpha   90.00
_cell.angle_beta   90.00
_cell.angle_gamma   90.00
#
_symmetry.space_group_name_H-M   'P 1'
#
loop_
_entity.id
_entity.type
_entity.pdbx_description
1 polymer ?
#
loop_
_entity_poly.entity_id
_entity_poly.type
_entity_poly.pdbx_seq_one_letter_code
_entity_poly.pdbx_strand_id
1 'polypeptide(L)'
;MSLCGDKFRLVIASTLYEDGTPDDGEYNPTDDRPSRADQFEYVMYGKVYRIEGDESSTEAATRLSAYVSYGGLLMRLQGDANNLHGFEVDSRVYLLMKKLAF
;
A
#
# COMPACT_ATOMS: atom_id res chain seq x y z
N MET A 1 -19.51 2.88 11.72
CA MET A 1 -19.66 2.71 10.25
C MET A 1 -19.50 1.23 9.97
N SER A 2 -20.58 0.49 9.68
CA SER A 2 -20.51 -0.96 9.47
C SER A 2 -20.20 -1.24 8.00
N LEU A 3 -19.01 -1.77 7.72
CA LEU A 3 -18.47 -2.05 6.37
C LEU A 3 -19.00 -3.36 5.74
N CYS A 4 -20.00 -3.99 6.35
CA CYS A 4 -20.46 -5.31 5.93
C CYS A 4 -21.09 -5.25 4.52
N GLY A 5 -20.41 -5.86 3.54
CA GLY A 5 -20.90 -6.00 2.16
C GLY A 5 -20.39 -4.94 1.17
N ASP A 6 -19.65 -3.93 1.63
CA ASP A 6 -19.09 -2.92 0.73
C ASP A 6 -17.90 -3.49 -0.06
N LYS A 7 -17.82 -3.16 -1.36
CA LYS A 7 -16.65 -3.44 -2.19
C LYS A 7 -15.79 -2.19 -2.29
N PHE A 8 -14.48 -2.39 -2.23
CA PHE A 8 -13.52 -1.31 -2.36
C PHE A 8 -12.44 -1.68 -3.36
N ARG A 9 -11.91 -0.66 -4.05
CA ARG A 9 -10.64 -0.76 -4.75
C ARG A 9 -9.57 -0.22 -3.82
N LEU A 10 -8.58 -1.05 -3.53
CA LEU A 10 -7.40 -0.71 -2.75
C LEU A 10 -6.18 -0.77 -3.67
N VAL A 11 -5.35 0.27 -3.63
CA VAL A 11 -4.08 0.36 -4.36
C VAL A 11 -2.97 0.71 -3.38
N ILE A 12 -1.82 0.08 -3.53
CA ILE A 12 -0.59 0.45 -2.83
C ILE A 12 0.39 1.01 -3.86
N ALA A 13 0.94 2.18 -3.58
CA ALA A 13 1.88 2.86 -4.47
C ALA A 13 3.11 3.36 -3.69
N SER A 14 4.26 3.41 -4.35
CA SER A 14 5.48 4.02 -3.81
C SER A 14 5.53 5.54 -4.00
N THR A 15 4.67 6.08 -4.86
CA THR A 15 4.58 7.51 -5.18
C THR A 15 3.14 7.90 -5.53
N LEU A 16 2.78 9.17 -5.27
CA LEU A 16 1.50 9.76 -5.69
C LEU A 16 1.54 10.33 -7.10
N TYR A 17 2.73 10.55 -7.65
CA TYR A 17 2.88 11.10 -8.99
C TYR A 17 2.47 10.05 -10.05
N GLU A 18 1.68 10.47 -11.03
CA GLU A 18 1.18 9.57 -12.08
C GLU A 18 2.31 9.10 -13.01
N ASP A 19 3.32 9.94 -13.21
CA ASP A 19 4.50 9.70 -14.04
C ASP A 19 5.52 8.72 -13.42
N GLY A 20 5.32 8.33 -12.16
CA GLY A 20 6.20 7.41 -11.45
C GLY A 20 7.48 8.06 -10.90
N THR A 21 7.55 9.40 -10.88
CA THR A 21 8.64 10.08 -10.20
C THR A 21 8.71 9.65 -8.73
N PRO A 22 9.92 9.36 -8.20
CA PRO A 22 10.07 8.99 -6.80
C PRO A 22 9.59 10.11 -5.88
N ASP A 23 8.94 9.75 -4.77
CA ASP A 23 8.58 10.68 -3.72
C ASP A 23 9.86 11.17 -3.01
N ASP A 24 10.01 12.48 -2.82
CA ASP A 24 11.13 13.10 -2.12
C ASP A 24 10.96 13.08 -0.59
N GLY A 25 9.81 12.60 -0.11
CA GLY A 25 9.48 12.51 1.30
C GLY A 25 8.91 13.78 1.90
N GLU A 26 8.68 14.83 1.10
CA GLU A 26 8.13 16.10 1.56
C GLU A 26 6.73 16.31 0.98
N TYR A 27 5.73 16.30 1.85
CA TYR A 27 4.35 16.57 1.44
C TYR A 27 4.12 18.08 1.38
N ASN A 28 3.89 18.61 0.18
CA ASN A 28 3.48 20.00 -0.01
C ASN A 28 1.96 20.10 -0.25
N PRO A 29 1.17 20.60 0.71
CA PRO A 29 -0.28 20.71 0.58
C PRO A 29 -0.73 21.80 -0.41
N THR A 30 0.16 22.71 -0.83
CA THR A 30 -0.16 23.75 -1.83
C THR A 30 0.15 23.32 -3.25
N ASP A 31 0.70 22.11 -3.42
CA ASP A 31 0.97 21.54 -4.71
C ASP A 31 -0.34 21.14 -5.41
N ASP A 32 -0.65 21.83 -6.50
CA ASP A 32 -1.87 21.63 -7.30
C ASP A 32 -1.62 20.69 -8.50
N ARG A 33 -0.52 19.93 -8.46
CA ARG A 33 -0.23 18.92 -9.47
C ARG A 33 -1.26 17.78 -9.36
N PRO A 34 -1.83 17.33 -10.50
CA PRO A 34 -2.73 16.18 -10.50
C PRO A 34 -2.00 14.95 -9.97
N SER A 35 -2.66 14.20 -9.10
CA SER A 35 -2.08 13.08 -8.39
C SER A 35 -2.97 11.86 -8.46
N ARG A 36 -2.37 10.68 -8.21
CA ARG A 36 -3.14 9.44 -8.06
C ARG A 36 -4.18 9.55 -6.93
N ALA A 37 -3.94 10.39 -5.93
CA ALA A 37 -4.85 10.57 -4.79
C ALA A 37 -6.21 11.13 -5.21
N ASP A 38 -6.26 11.95 -6.26
CA ASP A 38 -7.48 12.65 -6.70
C ASP A 38 -8.61 11.68 -7.11
N GLN A 39 -8.24 10.45 -7.48
CA GLN A 39 -9.19 9.41 -7.89
C GLN A 39 -9.69 8.52 -6.74
N PHE A 40 -9.22 8.75 -5.50
CA PHE A 40 -9.51 7.92 -4.34
C PHE A 40 -10.09 8.76 -3.18
N GLU A 41 -10.91 8.12 -2.36
CA GLU A 41 -11.64 8.78 -1.27
C GLU A 41 -10.84 8.76 0.04
N TYR A 42 -9.86 7.87 0.14
CA TYR A 42 -9.08 7.67 1.34
C TYR A 42 -7.62 7.40 0.97
N VAL A 43 -6.71 8.15 1.60
CA VAL A 43 -5.27 8.03 1.39
C VAL A 43 -4.56 7.99 2.74
N MET A 44 -3.62 7.04 2.90
CA MET A 44 -2.70 7.00 4.04
C MET A 44 -1.26 6.88 3.57
N TYR A 45 -0.35 7.48 4.32
CA TYR A 45 1.09 7.35 4.13
C TYR A 45 1.69 6.53 5.27
N GLY A 46 2.53 5.55 4.93
CA GLY A 46 3.05 4.59 5.89
C GLY A 46 4.40 4.01 5.48
N LYS A 47 4.94 3.16 6.35
CA LYS A 47 6.22 2.48 6.15
C LYS A 47 6.08 0.99 6.33
N VAL A 48 6.65 0.23 5.41
CA VAL A 48 6.82 -1.22 5.54
C VAL A 48 7.85 -1.47 6.63
N TYR A 49 7.48 -2.15 7.71
CA TYR A 49 8.38 -2.37 8.84
C TYR A 49 8.80 -3.84 9.00
N ARG A 50 8.10 -4.76 8.35
CA ARG A 50 8.40 -6.19 8.42
C ARG A 50 7.91 -6.90 7.18
N ILE A 51 8.70 -7.84 6.69
CA ILE A 51 8.30 -8.80 5.67
C ILE A 51 8.65 -10.18 6.22
N GLU A 52 7.71 -11.12 6.12
CA GLU A 52 7.89 -12.51 6.50
C GLU A 52 7.66 -13.40 5.28
N GLY A 53 8.55 -14.36 5.05
CA GLY A 53 8.30 -15.48 4.15
C GLY A 53 7.80 -16.69 4.93
N ASP A 54 6.93 -17.49 4.31
CA ASP A 54 6.57 -18.79 4.88
C ASP A 54 7.75 -19.77 4.69
N GLU A 55 8.61 -19.87 5.70
CA GLU A 55 9.77 -20.77 5.74
C GLU A 55 9.37 -22.26 5.92
N SER A 56 8.08 -22.56 6.09
CA SER A 56 7.59 -23.90 6.40
C SER A 56 7.59 -24.87 5.22
N SER A 57 7.91 -24.40 4.00
CA SER A 57 7.88 -25.21 2.78
C SER A 57 9.28 -25.30 2.16
N THR A 58 9.80 -26.53 2.04
CA THR A 58 11.05 -26.88 1.35
C THR A 58 11.00 -26.61 -0.17
N GLU A 59 9.87 -26.09 -0.66
CA GLU A 59 9.70 -25.60 -2.03
C GLU A 59 9.41 -24.10 -1.97
N ALA A 60 10.29 -23.31 -2.61
CA ALA A 60 10.26 -21.85 -2.80
C ALA A 60 9.11 -21.13 -2.08
N ALA A 61 9.40 -20.40 -1.00
CA ALA A 61 8.44 -19.63 -0.20
C ALA A 61 7.39 -18.92 -1.06
N THR A 62 6.27 -19.60 -1.32
CA THR A 62 5.30 -19.16 -2.32
C THR A 62 4.46 -18.00 -1.80
N ARG A 63 4.33 -17.90 -0.47
CA ARG A 63 3.57 -16.86 0.22
C ARG A 63 4.47 -15.95 1.05
N LEU A 64 4.26 -14.65 0.89
CA LEU A 64 4.87 -13.58 1.69
C LEU A 64 3.79 -12.83 2.47
N SER A 65 4.17 -12.33 3.64
CA SER A 65 3.38 -11.39 4.43
C SER A 65 4.15 -10.09 4.63
N ALA A 66 3.64 -8.98 4.10
CA ALA A 66 4.16 -7.64 4.33
C ALA A 66 3.34 -6.92 5.41
N TYR A 67 4.04 -6.25 6.32
CA TYR A 67 3.43 -5.46 7.39
C TYR A 67 3.77 -3.98 7.21
N VAL A 68 2.73 -3.16 7.25
CA VAL A 68 2.82 -1.71 7.03
C VAL A 68 2.24 -0.98 8.24
N SER A 69 2.91 0.10 8.66
CA SER A 69 2.41 1.02 9.69
C SER A 69 2.11 2.37 9.06
N TYR A 70 0.86 2.82 9.18
CA TYR A 70 0.38 4.14 8.76
C TYR A 70 0.19 5.02 10.00
N GLY A 71 1.30 5.50 10.58
CA GLY A 71 1.27 6.34 11.78
C GLY A 71 0.73 5.65 13.03
N GLY A 72 0.90 4.33 13.15
CA GLY A 72 0.37 3.50 14.25
C GLY A 72 -0.82 2.63 13.87
N LEU A 73 -1.45 2.89 12.72
CA LEU A 73 -2.43 1.97 12.14
C LEU A 73 -1.71 0.82 11.43
N LEU A 74 -1.96 -0.41 11.87
CA LEU A 74 -1.26 -1.59 11.36
C LEU A 74 -2.05 -2.27 10.23
N MET A 75 -1.33 -2.68 9.20
CA MET A 75 -1.84 -3.48 8.08
C MET A 75 -0.96 -4.70 7.86
N ARG A 76 -1.58 -5.84 7.56
CA ARG A 76 -0.91 -7.05 7.07
C ARG A 76 -1.45 -7.41 5.69
N LEU A 77 -0.58 -7.45 4.68
CA LEU A 77 -0.89 -7.93 3.34
C LEU A 77 -0.21 -9.30 3.15
N GLN A 78 -0.98 -10.33 2.85
CA GLN A 78 -0.46 -11.67 2.59
C GLN A 78 -0.87 -12.13 1.20
N GLY A 79 0.07 -12.67 0.43
CA GLY A 79 -0.19 -13.13 -0.92
C GLY A 79 1.03 -13.82 -1.51
N ASP A 80 0.94 -14.18 -2.79
CA ASP A 80 2.04 -14.82 -3.49
C ASP A 80 3.24 -13.88 -3.63
N ALA A 81 4.46 -14.44 -3.58
CA ALA A 81 5.69 -13.66 -3.65
C ALA A 81 5.78 -12.74 -4.89
N ASN A 82 5.26 -13.21 -6.04
CA ASN A 82 5.21 -12.43 -7.28
C ASN A 82 4.39 -11.14 -7.15
N ASN A 83 3.34 -11.14 -6.31
CA ASN A 83 2.50 -9.96 -6.08
C ASN A 83 3.11 -8.99 -5.07
N LEU A 84 4.03 -9.47 -4.22
CA LEU A 84 4.66 -8.70 -3.16
C LEU A 84 6.12 -8.29 -3.47
N HIS A 85 6.62 -8.57 -4.67
CA HIS A 85 8.00 -8.28 -5.08
C HIS A 85 8.37 -6.78 -5.00
N GLY A 86 7.40 -5.87 -4.98
CA GLY A 86 7.65 -4.43 -4.85
C GLY A 86 7.75 -3.91 -3.41
N PHE A 87 7.62 -4.77 -2.39
CA PHE A 87 7.71 -4.37 -0.99
C PHE A 87 9.11 -4.67 -0.45
N GLU A 88 9.78 -3.64 0.06
CA GLU A 88 11.02 -3.78 0.82
C GLU A 88 10.83 -3.21 2.23
N VAL A 89 11.62 -3.70 3.17
CA VAL A 89 11.62 -3.15 4.54
C VAL A 89 12.15 -1.72 4.49
N ASP A 90 11.59 -0.84 5.31
CA ASP A 90 11.84 0.60 5.35
C ASP A 90 11.36 1.40 4.13
N SER A 91 10.74 0.75 3.13
CA SER A 91 10.06 1.47 2.05
C SER A 91 8.84 2.23 2.55
N ARG A 92 8.68 3.45 2.01
CA ARG A 92 7.50 4.30 2.21
C ARG A 92 6.45 3.97 1.15
N VAL A 93 5.20 3.89 1.58
CA VAL A 93 4.09 3.51 0.71
C VAL A 93 2.84 4.33 1.01
N TYR A 94 2.06 4.56 -0.04
CA TYR A 94 0.73 5.13 0.01
C TYR A 94 -0.32 4.02 -0.10
N LEU A 95 -1.29 4.01 0.80
CA LEU A 95 -2.52 3.25 0.64
C LEU A 95 -3.56 4.18 0.08
N LEU A 96 -4.13 3.82 -1.07
CA LEU A 96 -5.23 4.54 -1.71
C LEU A 96 -6.45 3.63 -1.77
N MET A 97 -7.60 4.13 -1.32
CA MET A 97 -8.82 3.35 -1.23
C MET A 97 -10.03 4.17 -1.69
N LYS A 98 -10.91 3.52 -2.46
CA LYS A 98 -12.20 4.08 -2.84
C LYS A 98 -13.28 3.03 -2.83
N LYS A 99 -14.48 3.42 -2.44
CA LYS A 99 -15.66 2.58 -2.50
C LYS A 99 -16.07 2.36 -3.94
N LEU A 100 -16.44 1.13 -4.25
CA LEU A 100 -17.06 0.79 -5.51
C LEU A 100 -18.57 0.88 -5.31
N ALA A 101 -19.19 1.89 -5.91
CA ALA A 101 -20.64 1.93 -6.07
C ALA A 101 -21.05 0.87 -7.10
N PHE A 102 -22.10 0.11 -6.78
CA PHE A 102 -22.77 -0.77 -7.73
C PHE A 102 -23.83 0.00 -8.50
#